data_AF-A0A4R4BQX5-F1
#
_entry.id   AF-A0A4R4BQX5-F1
#
_cell.length_a   1.000
_cell.length_b   1.000
_cell.length_c   1.000
_cell.angle_alpha   90.00
_cell.angle_beta   90.00
_cell.angle_gamma   90.00
#
_symmetry.space_group_name_H-M   'P 1'
#
loop_
_entity.id
_entity.type
_entity.pdbx_description
1 polymer ?
#
loop_
_entity_poly.entity_id
_entity_poly.type
_entity_poly.pdbx_seq_one_letter_code
_entity_poly.pdbx_strand_id
1 'polypeptide(L)'
;MIPPLSEGCSQASLNREALCADTSTIEQHPMPLKSGFSLLEMDKKLIREHAIQIRDALFGCTTEVQVEASAAFARYLSKVGINQDNYWLFMRLLMTNNPWVVDELLHDREPRLLFSTILPTKELIDAAFEALFSRHPDEIYVPALLAFLGIIQNAYFDPDDGYRLRRITIMDINALGKFLLKNEGQDHPLNALILDILDRLSQIGRYYPEPDKNILSQQAFSVRYAYFDKTRDLVDAIPEPLLVRVPDRLGVPPEEDYQELAKKRKERRRDARGRFVKEKP
;
A
#
# COMPACT_ATOMS: atom_id res chain seq x y z
N MET A 1 48.89 -28.82 45.67
CA MET A 1 49.61 -28.25 46.81
C MET A 1 48.99 -26.90 47.14
N ILE A 2 48.59 -26.73 48.39
CA ILE A 2 47.94 -25.62 49.10
C ILE A 2 49.06 -25.01 50.00
N PRO A 3 49.07 -23.75 50.50
CA PRO A 3 48.64 -22.40 50.05
C PRO A 3 49.67 -21.30 50.57
N PRO A 4 49.40 -20.14 51.24
CA PRO A 4 48.35 -19.07 51.19
C PRO A 4 48.84 -17.58 51.44
N LEU A 5 47.87 -16.65 51.62
CA LEU A 5 47.82 -15.35 52.37
C LEU A 5 48.41 -14.09 51.68
N SER A 6 47.77 -12.90 51.68
CA SER A 6 47.00 -12.15 52.71
C SER A 6 45.82 -11.36 52.08
N GLU A 7 44.58 -11.45 52.58
CA GLU A 7 43.95 -10.66 53.68
C GLU A 7 43.91 -9.13 53.52
N GLY A 8 42.68 -8.60 53.52
CA GLY A 8 42.33 -7.18 53.53
C GLY A 8 40.82 -6.99 53.61
N CYS A 9 40.28 -7.22 54.81
CA CYS A 9 38.88 -7.06 55.20
C CYS A 9 38.54 -5.59 55.51
N SER A 10 37.38 -5.08 55.09
CA SER A 10 36.58 -4.17 55.92
C SER A 10 35.13 -4.14 55.47
N GLN A 11 34.26 -4.62 56.35
CA GLN A 11 32.81 -4.44 56.32
C GLN A 11 32.45 -3.01 56.75
N ALA A 12 31.36 -2.45 56.23
CA ALA A 12 30.51 -1.55 57.00
C ALA A 12 29.07 -1.59 56.46
N SER A 13 28.19 -1.94 57.37
CA SER A 13 26.78 -2.25 57.28
C SER A 13 25.85 -1.03 57.49
N LEU A 14 24.60 -1.18 57.00
CA LEU A 14 23.32 -0.76 57.62
C LEU A 14 22.76 0.68 57.45
N ASN A 15 21.59 0.70 56.79
CA ASN A 15 20.28 1.28 57.16
C ASN A 15 20.10 2.75 57.53
N ARG A 16 19.16 3.42 56.82
CA ARG A 16 17.98 4.17 57.32
C ARG A 16 17.18 4.74 56.13
N GLU A 17 15.99 4.22 55.84
CA GLU A 17 14.66 4.66 56.33
C GLU A 17 14.03 5.81 55.53
N ALA A 18 12.88 5.46 54.93
CA ALA A 18 11.63 6.20 54.74
C ALA A 18 11.64 7.61 54.12
N LEU A 19 10.94 7.73 52.97
CA LEU A 19 9.89 8.75 52.84
C LEU A 19 8.77 8.25 51.91
N CYS A 20 7.60 8.02 52.50
CA CYS A 20 6.32 7.91 51.80
C CYS A 20 5.89 9.29 51.29
N ALA A 21 5.40 9.35 50.06
CA ALA A 21 4.45 10.38 49.64
C ALA A 21 3.54 9.79 48.56
N ASP A 22 2.28 9.58 48.96
CA ASP A 22 1.17 9.20 48.11
C ASP A 22 1.02 10.14 46.91
N THR A 23 0.94 9.57 45.71
CA THR A 23 0.22 10.19 44.61
C THR A 23 -0.57 9.12 43.89
N SER A 24 -1.87 9.10 44.20
CA SER A 24 -2.90 8.32 43.53
C SER A 24 -2.85 8.60 42.03
N THR A 25 -2.21 7.72 41.29
CA THR A 25 -2.24 7.75 39.83
C THR A 25 -3.51 7.00 39.43
N ILE A 26 -4.51 7.75 38.99
CA ILE A 26 -5.71 7.19 38.36
C ILE A 26 -5.24 6.58 37.04
N GLU A 27 -4.88 5.31 37.08
CA GLU A 27 -4.71 4.49 35.89
C GLU A 27 -6.08 4.39 35.20
N GLN A 28 -6.30 5.25 34.20
CA GLN A 28 -7.36 5.05 33.23
C GLN A 28 -7.00 3.84 32.39
N HIS A 29 -7.26 2.65 32.94
CA HIS A 29 -7.34 1.44 32.16
C HIS A 29 -8.33 1.67 31.01
N PRO A 30 -7.95 1.38 29.75
CA PRO A 30 -8.94 1.34 28.69
C PRO A 30 -9.97 0.28 29.07
N MET A 31 -11.23 0.70 29.23
CA MET A 31 -12.32 -0.20 29.52
C MET A 31 -12.26 -1.36 28.50
N PRO A 32 -12.26 -2.63 28.95
CA PRO A 32 -12.49 -3.71 28.02
C PRO A 32 -13.87 -3.47 27.43
N LEU A 33 -13.92 -3.21 26.12
CA LEU A 33 -15.15 -3.31 25.35
C LEU A 33 -15.72 -4.68 25.70
N LYS A 34 -16.80 -4.69 26.48
CA LYS A 34 -17.61 -5.89 26.67
C LYS A 34 -18.02 -6.32 25.28
N SER A 35 -17.33 -7.30 24.70
CA SER A 35 -17.73 -8.01 23.48
C SER A 35 -18.93 -8.87 23.83
N GLY A 36 -20.02 -8.21 24.21
CA GLY A 36 -21.21 -8.79 24.81
C GLY A 36 -22.19 -9.29 23.77
N PHE A 37 -21.72 -9.79 22.63
CA PHE A 37 -22.44 -10.70 21.74
C PHE A 37 -21.35 -11.46 21.00
N SER A 38 -21.04 -12.66 21.47
CA SER A 38 -20.38 -13.67 20.63
C SER A 38 -21.14 -13.71 19.30
N LEU A 39 -20.47 -13.47 18.17
CA LEU A 39 -21.01 -13.65 16.81
C LEU A 39 -21.88 -14.90 16.82
N LEU A 40 -23.20 -14.71 16.86
CA LEU A 40 -24.11 -15.84 16.85
C LEU A 40 -23.91 -16.52 15.50
N GLU A 41 -24.07 -17.84 15.41
CA GLU A 41 -24.08 -18.51 14.09
C GLU A 41 -25.09 -17.86 13.13
N MET A 42 -26.12 -17.21 13.69
CA MET A 42 -27.06 -16.34 12.97
C MET A 42 -26.40 -15.13 12.31
N ASP A 43 -25.44 -14.45 12.94
CA ASP A 43 -24.73 -13.31 12.35
C ASP A 43 -23.83 -13.77 11.19
N LYS A 44 -23.12 -14.89 11.35
CA LYS A 44 -22.33 -15.49 10.27
C LYS A 44 -23.20 -15.93 9.10
N LYS A 45 -24.42 -16.40 9.39
CA LYS A 45 -25.41 -16.76 8.38
C LYS A 45 -25.92 -15.51 7.66
N LEU A 46 -26.30 -14.47 8.40
CA LEU A 46 -26.75 -13.18 7.85
C LEU A 46 -25.70 -12.56 6.92
N ILE A 47 -24.42 -12.51 7.36
CA ILE A 47 -23.32 -11.99 6.54
C ILE A 47 -23.16 -12.81 5.25
N ARG A 48 -23.26 -14.14 5.34
CA ARG A 48 -23.17 -15.01 4.15
C ARG A 48 -24.35 -14.81 3.20
N GLU A 49 -25.57 -14.70 3.72
CA GLU A 49 -26.79 -14.50 2.93
C GLU A 49 -26.80 -13.13 2.22
N HIS A 50 -26.27 -12.10 2.87
CA HIS A 50 -26.21 -10.73 2.33
C HIS A 50 -24.84 -10.35 1.76
N ALA A 51 -23.93 -11.32 1.56
CA ALA A 51 -22.54 -11.05 1.17
C ALA A 51 -22.42 -10.21 -0.12
N ILE A 52 -23.28 -10.47 -1.12
CA ILE A 52 -23.28 -9.72 -2.39
C ILE A 52 -23.68 -8.26 -2.16
N GLN A 53 -24.72 -8.01 -1.38
CA GLN A 53 -25.18 -6.66 -1.07
C GLN A 53 -24.13 -5.87 -0.30
N ILE A 54 -23.49 -6.51 0.69
CA ILE A 54 -22.38 -5.91 1.46
C ILE A 54 -21.21 -5.61 0.54
N ARG A 55 -20.83 -6.55 -0.32
CA ARG A 55 -19.74 -6.38 -1.29
C ARG A 55 -20.02 -5.22 -2.23
N ASP A 56 -21.22 -5.13 -2.79
CA ASP A 56 -21.57 -4.08 -3.73
C ASP A 56 -21.67 -2.72 -3.02
N ALA A 57 -22.17 -2.68 -1.79
CA ALA A 57 -22.17 -1.48 -0.96
C ALA A 57 -20.76 -0.96 -0.66
N LEU A 58 -19.79 -1.86 -0.42
CA LEU A 58 -18.42 -1.49 -0.02
C LEU A 58 -17.44 -1.33 -1.19
N PHE A 59 -17.69 -1.94 -2.34
CA PHE A 59 -16.74 -1.96 -3.46
C PHE A 59 -17.34 -1.52 -4.80
N GLY A 60 -18.64 -1.21 -4.85
CA GLY A 60 -19.32 -0.77 -6.07
C GLY A 60 -18.93 0.64 -6.48
N CYS A 61 -18.94 1.60 -5.54
CA CYS A 61 -18.63 3.01 -5.78
C CYS A 61 -19.37 3.63 -6.99
N THR A 62 -20.58 3.14 -7.30
CA THR A 62 -21.41 3.63 -8.41
C THR A 62 -22.42 4.69 -7.98
N THR A 63 -22.64 4.84 -6.68
CA THR A 63 -23.50 5.87 -6.08
C THR A 63 -22.76 6.59 -4.96
N GLU A 64 -23.22 7.80 -4.63
CA GLU A 64 -22.63 8.65 -3.58
C GLU A 64 -22.59 7.90 -2.23
N VAL A 65 -23.72 7.29 -1.85
CA VAL A 65 -23.84 6.46 -0.64
C VAL A 65 -22.85 5.28 -0.59
N GLN A 66 -22.60 4.63 -1.73
CA GLN A 66 -21.60 3.56 -1.79
C GLN A 66 -20.20 4.11 -1.55
N VAL A 67 -19.87 5.25 -2.15
CA VAL A 67 -18.55 5.88 -1.98
C VAL A 67 -18.33 6.29 -0.53
N GLU A 68 -19.35 6.79 0.17
CA GLU A 68 -19.29 7.10 1.59
C GLU A 68 -19.08 5.85 2.46
N ALA A 69 -19.83 4.78 2.19
CA ALA A 69 -19.68 3.51 2.88
C ALA A 69 -18.26 2.94 2.67
N SER A 70 -17.79 2.94 1.43
CA SER A 70 -16.43 2.53 1.04
C SER A 70 -15.37 3.39 1.74
N ALA A 71 -15.51 4.72 1.73
CA ALA A 71 -14.55 5.65 2.32
C ALA A 71 -14.51 5.53 3.85
N ALA A 72 -15.67 5.39 4.50
CA ALA A 72 -15.74 5.14 5.94
C ALA A 72 -15.10 3.79 6.31
N PHE A 73 -15.32 2.75 5.51
CA PHE A 73 -14.70 1.44 5.71
C PHE A 73 -13.18 1.45 5.44
N ALA A 74 -12.74 2.15 4.39
CA ALA A 74 -11.33 2.38 4.09
C ALA A 74 -10.61 3.04 5.25
N ARG A 75 -11.24 4.06 5.85
CA ARG A 75 -10.71 4.73 7.04
C ARG A 75 -10.61 3.81 8.26
N TYR A 76 -11.61 2.94 8.45
CA TYR A 76 -11.55 1.90 9.49
C TYR A 76 -10.36 0.98 9.26
N LEU A 77 -10.20 0.44 8.04
CA LEU A 77 -9.08 -0.42 7.69
C LEU A 77 -7.73 0.27 7.86
N SER A 78 -7.61 1.54 7.46
CA SER A 78 -6.40 2.34 7.64
C SER A 78 -5.96 2.38 9.11
N LYS A 79 -6.91 2.43 10.06
CA LYS A 79 -6.63 2.38 11.50
C LYS A 79 -6.29 0.97 12.00
N VAL A 80 -6.94 -0.07 11.48
CA VAL A 80 -6.63 -1.47 11.83
C VAL A 80 -5.21 -1.83 11.38
N GLY A 81 -4.77 -1.29 10.24
CA GLY A 81 -3.49 -1.63 9.64
C GLY A 81 -3.60 -2.87 8.75
N ILE A 82 -2.66 -2.95 7.81
CA ILE A 82 -2.59 -4.05 6.85
C ILE A 82 -1.80 -5.20 7.44
N ASN A 83 -2.28 -6.43 7.20
CA ASN A 83 -1.64 -7.68 7.62
C ASN A 83 -1.96 -8.80 6.62
N GLN A 84 -1.43 -10.00 6.86
CA GLN A 84 -1.60 -11.16 5.99
C GLN A 84 -3.05 -11.64 5.87
N ASP A 85 -3.90 -11.34 6.85
CA ASP A 85 -5.30 -11.80 6.86
C ASP A 85 -6.25 -10.82 6.14
N ASN A 86 -5.88 -9.54 6.05
CA ASN A 86 -6.77 -8.48 5.57
C ASN A 86 -6.28 -7.73 4.33
N TYR A 87 -5.08 -8.02 3.79
CA TYR A 87 -4.51 -7.29 2.65
C TYR A 87 -5.41 -7.30 1.41
N TRP A 88 -6.21 -8.35 1.21
CA TRP A 88 -7.17 -8.42 0.11
C TRP A 88 -8.26 -7.35 0.18
N LEU A 89 -8.65 -6.92 1.38
CA LEU A 89 -9.61 -5.82 1.54
C LEU A 89 -8.99 -4.49 1.09
N PHE A 90 -7.71 -4.25 1.43
CA PHE A 90 -6.96 -3.09 0.96
C PHE A 90 -6.83 -3.12 -0.56
N MET A 91 -6.44 -4.27 -1.12
CA MET A 91 -6.31 -4.45 -2.57
C MET A 91 -7.64 -4.16 -3.27
N ARG A 92 -8.75 -4.69 -2.75
CA ARG A 92 -10.07 -4.49 -3.33
C ARG A 92 -10.53 -3.02 -3.30
N LEU A 93 -10.25 -2.30 -2.21
CA LEU A 93 -10.56 -0.87 -2.12
C LEU A 93 -9.70 -0.03 -3.07
N LEU A 94 -8.42 -0.34 -3.23
CA LEU A 94 -7.58 0.33 -4.23
C LEU A 94 -8.10 0.11 -5.65
N MET A 95 -8.56 -1.10 -5.96
CA MET A 95 -9.13 -1.44 -7.27
C MET A 95 -10.42 -0.67 -7.59
N THR A 96 -11.09 -0.04 -6.61
CA THR A 96 -12.22 0.87 -6.88
C THR A 96 -11.77 2.10 -7.66
N ASN A 97 -10.49 2.49 -7.55
CA ASN A 97 -9.90 3.67 -8.18
C ASN A 97 -10.63 4.99 -7.84
N ASN A 98 -11.48 5.00 -6.81
CA ASN A 98 -12.17 6.21 -6.39
C ASN A 98 -11.25 7.05 -5.47
N PRO A 99 -10.94 8.31 -5.82
CA PRO A 99 -10.01 9.13 -5.04
C PRO A 99 -10.40 9.28 -3.56
N TRP A 100 -11.69 9.40 -3.25
CA TRP A 100 -12.18 9.56 -1.87
C TRP A 100 -11.95 8.31 -1.02
N VAL A 101 -12.07 7.13 -1.63
CA VAL A 101 -11.85 5.84 -0.97
C VAL A 101 -10.35 5.59 -0.80
N VAL A 102 -9.57 5.81 -1.86
CA VAL A 102 -8.12 5.58 -1.86
C VAL A 102 -7.42 6.52 -0.87
N ASP A 103 -7.80 7.80 -0.83
CA ASP A 103 -7.26 8.77 0.13
C ASP A 103 -7.53 8.36 1.58
N GLU A 104 -8.74 7.92 1.90
CA GLU A 104 -9.09 7.48 3.26
C GLU A 104 -8.39 6.16 3.63
N LEU A 105 -8.12 5.29 2.65
CA LEU A 105 -7.38 4.06 2.85
C LEU A 105 -5.91 4.32 3.18
N LEU A 106 -5.27 5.18 2.39
CA LEU A 106 -3.84 5.50 2.50
C LEU A 106 -3.57 6.46 3.66
N HIS A 107 -4.46 7.42 3.88
CA HIS A 107 -4.31 8.51 4.83
C HIS A 107 -2.96 9.22 4.64
N ASP A 108 -2.04 9.14 5.62
CA ASP A 108 -0.72 9.79 5.56
C ASP A 108 0.41 8.85 5.09
N ARG A 109 0.07 7.62 4.66
CA ARG A 109 1.05 6.60 4.30
C ARG A 109 1.56 6.80 2.88
N GLU A 110 2.82 6.46 2.65
CA GLU A 110 3.40 6.45 1.31
C GLU A 110 2.76 5.30 0.48
N PRO A 111 2.09 5.58 -0.66
CA PRO A 111 1.31 4.56 -1.36
C PRO A 111 2.14 3.36 -1.82
N ARG A 112 3.37 3.62 -2.29
CA ARG A 112 4.29 2.55 -2.76
C ARG A 112 4.64 1.54 -1.67
N LEU A 113 4.59 1.96 -0.40
CA LEU A 113 4.97 1.12 0.74
C LEU A 113 3.78 0.40 1.37
N LEU A 114 2.55 0.59 0.86
CA LEU A 114 1.34 0.05 1.50
C LEU A 114 1.41 -1.46 1.73
N PHE A 115 1.91 -2.22 0.76
CA PHE A 115 2.02 -3.70 0.83
C PHE A 115 3.45 -4.18 1.16
N SER A 116 4.37 -3.29 1.56
CA SER A 116 5.77 -3.65 1.81
C SER A 116 5.96 -4.70 2.91
N THR A 117 5.04 -4.77 3.87
CA THR A 117 5.03 -5.77 4.97
C THR A 117 4.34 -7.08 4.59
N ILE A 118 3.74 -7.15 3.40
CA ILE A 118 3.02 -8.32 2.92
C ILE A 118 3.93 -9.14 2.01
N LEU A 119 4.13 -10.41 2.36
CA LEU A 119 4.79 -11.38 1.49
C LEU A 119 4.11 -11.39 0.10
N PRO A 120 4.87 -11.13 -0.98
CA PRO A 120 4.33 -11.21 -2.33
C PRO A 120 3.80 -12.62 -2.61
N THR A 121 2.54 -12.71 -3.01
CA THR A 121 1.91 -13.93 -3.50
C THR A 121 1.58 -13.76 -4.97
N LYS A 122 1.49 -14.88 -5.71
CA LYS A 122 1.16 -14.84 -7.13
C LYS A 122 -0.16 -14.10 -7.37
N GLU A 123 -1.16 -14.37 -6.54
CA GLU A 123 -2.49 -13.78 -6.66
C GLU A 123 -2.49 -12.26 -6.43
N LEU A 124 -1.65 -11.78 -5.49
CA LEU A 124 -1.50 -10.34 -5.24
C LEU A 124 -0.84 -9.64 -6.44
N ILE A 125 0.17 -10.28 -7.04
CA ILE A 125 0.85 -9.76 -8.24
C ILE A 125 -0.11 -9.78 -9.44
N ASP A 126 -0.89 -10.86 -9.60
CA ASP A 126 -1.96 -11.01 -10.59
C ASP A 126 -2.97 -9.87 -10.52
N ALA A 127 -3.50 -9.59 -9.33
CA ALA A 127 -4.43 -8.48 -9.15
C ALA A 127 -3.79 -7.10 -9.43
N ALA A 128 -2.50 -6.91 -9.11
CA ALA A 128 -1.80 -5.65 -9.41
C ALA A 128 -1.67 -5.43 -10.92
N PHE A 129 -1.22 -6.43 -11.68
CA PHE A 129 -1.15 -6.34 -13.14
C PHE A 129 -2.54 -6.24 -13.77
N GLU A 130 -3.55 -6.94 -13.26
CA GLU A 130 -4.93 -6.79 -13.74
C GLU A 130 -5.43 -5.36 -13.58
N ALA A 131 -5.13 -4.70 -12.46
CA ALA A 131 -5.45 -3.28 -12.26
C ALA A 131 -4.73 -2.36 -13.26
N LEU A 132 -3.48 -2.69 -13.63
CA LEU A 132 -2.74 -1.98 -14.67
C LEU A 132 -3.30 -2.25 -16.07
N PHE A 133 -3.67 -3.48 -16.41
CA PHE A 133 -4.19 -3.84 -17.73
C PHE A 133 -5.56 -3.26 -18.00
N SER A 134 -6.42 -3.24 -16.99
CA SER A 134 -7.83 -2.79 -17.11
C SER A 134 -8.00 -1.29 -17.32
N ARG A 135 -6.93 -0.49 -17.22
CA ARG A 135 -7.00 0.98 -17.25
C ARG A 135 -6.01 1.62 -18.21
N HIS A 136 -6.38 2.77 -18.75
CA HIS A 136 -5.46 3.63 -19.51
C HIS A 136 -4.54 4.46 -18.60
N PRO A 137 -3.42 5.00 -19.11
CA PRO A 137 -2.43 5.73 -18.30
C PRO A 137 -2.98 6.84 -17.41
N ASP A 138 -3.94 7.61 -17.93
CA ASP A 138 -4.51 8.77 -17.24
C ASP A 138 -5.86 8.45 -16.56
N GLU A 139 -6.31 7.19 -16.60
CA GLU A 139 -7.56 6.73 -15.99
C GLU A 139 -7.37 6.27 -14.54
N ILE A 140 -6.14 5.91 -14.17
CA ILE A 140 -5.83 5.40 -12.85
C ILE A 140 -5.43 6.54 -11.89
N TYR A 141 -6.03 6.54 -10.71
CA TYR A 141 -5.69 7.50 -9.68
C TYR A 141 -4.24 7.29 -9.22
N VAL A 142 -3.42 8.33 -9.25
CA VAL A 142 -1.96 8.22 -9.09
C VAL A 142 -1.55 7.51 -7.78
N PRO A 143 -2.12 7.80 -6.60
CA PRO A 143 -1.84 7.03 -5.40
C PRO A 143 -2.16 5.54 -5.50
N ALA A 144 -3.25 5.16 -6.18
CA ALA A 144 -3.58 3.76 -6.41
C ALA A 144 -2.56 3.10 -7.36
N LEU A 145 -2.19 3.78 -8.45
CA LEU A 145 -1.14 3.34 -9.36
C LEU A 145 0.18 3.08 -8.62
N LEU A 146 0.62 4.02 -7.78
CA LEU A 146 1.85 3.88 -6.99
C LEU A 146 1.78 2.68 -6.03
N ALA A 147 0.62 2.38 -5.45
CA ALA A 147 0.43 1.20 -4.60
C ALA A 147 0.55 -0.11 -5.40
N PHE A 148 -0.05 -0.19 -6.59
CA PHE A 148 0.09 -1.36 -7.48
C PHE A 148 1.54 -1.55 -7.96
N LEU A 149 2.21 -0.46 -8.34
CA LEU A 149 3.62 -0.50 -8.72
C LEU A 149 4.51 -0.91 -7.53
N GLY A 150 4.17 -0.50 -6.31
CA GLY A 150 4.87 -0.94 -5.09
C GLY A 150 4.80 -2.45 -4.84
N ILE A 151 3.65 -3.08 -5.12
CA ILE A 151 3.50 -4.55 -5.07
C ILE A 151 4.46 -5.20 -6.07
N ILE A 152 4.48 -4.69 -7.31
CA ILE A 152 5.32 -5.24 -8.39
C ILE A 152 6.80 -5.03 -8.07
N GLN A 153 7.20 -3.85 -7.61
CA GLN A 153 8.58 -3.56 -7.20
C GLN A 153 9.04 -4.53 -6.10
N ASN A 154 8.21 -4.78 -5.10
CA ASN A 154 8.55 -5.70 -4.02
C ASN A 154 8.67 -7.15 -4.53
N ALA A 155 7.77 -7.58 -5.41
CA ALA A 155 7.76 -8.93 -5.97
C ALA A 155 8.97 -9.22 -6.87
N TYR A 156 9.46 -8.22 -7.62
CA TYR A 156 10.60 -8.35 -8.52
C TYR A 156 11.82 -7.57 -8.01
N PHE A 157 11.96 -7.44 -6.69
CA PHE A 157 13.16 -6.85 -6.07
C PHE A 157 14.40 -7.63 -6.49
N ASP A 158 14.35 -8.96 -6.39
CA ASP A 158 15.20 -9.88 -7.13
C ASP A 158 14.41 -10.38 -8.37
N PRO A 159 14.89 -10.09 -9.59
CA PRO A 159 14.15 -10.39 -10.81
C PRO A 159 14.00 -11.89 -11.10
N ASP A 160 15.00 -12.71 -10.75
CA ASP A 160 14.96 -14.16 -11.00
C ASP A 160 14.02 -14.87 -10.01
N ASP A 161 14.02 -14.46 -8.74
CA ASP A 161 13.08 -14.98 -7.73
C ASP A 161 11.64 -14.51 -7.99
N GLY A 162 11.46 -13.24 -8.38
CA GLY A 162 10.16 -12.73 -8.82
C GLY A 162 9.60 -13.53 -10.00
N TYR A 163 10.43 -13.84 -11.00
CA TYR A 163 10.07 -14.67 -12.15
C TYR A 163 9.65 -16.10 -11.74
N ARG A 164 10.29 -16.67 -10.72
CA ARG A 164 9.91 -17.99 -10.16
C ARG A 164 8.57 -17.94 -9.43
N LEU A 165 8.33 -16.88 -8.67
CA LEU A 165 7.08 -16.68 -7.93
C LEU A 165 5.90 -16.48 -8.90
N ARG A 166 6.06 -15.59 -9.88
CA ARG A 166 5.13 -15.38 -10.99
C ARG A 166 5.93 -15.06 -12.24
N ARG A 167 5.72 -15.84 -13.30
CA ARG A 167 6.31 -15.53 -14.61
C ARG A 167 5.78 -14.20 -15.15
N ILE A 168 6.69 -13.30 -15.47
CA ILE A 168 6.38 -12.05 -16.16
C ILE A 168 6.30 -12.28 -17.68
N THR A 169 5.43 -11.53 -18.34
CA THR A 169 5.24 -11.57 -19.80
C THR A 169 5.66 -10.25 -20.45
N ILE A 170 5.82 -10.24 -21.78
CA ILE A 170 6.03 -9.00 -22.55
C ILE A 170 4.88 -8.00 -22.31
N MET A 171 3.65 -8.50 -22.19
CA MET A 171 2.48 -7.66 -21.93
C MET A 171 2.56 -6.98 -20.56
N ASP A 172 3.05 -7.68 -19.53
CA ASP A 172 3.27 -7.10 -18.20
C ASP A 172 4.29 -5.95 -18.26
N ILE A 173 5.39 -6.14 -19.00
CA ILE A 173 6.43 -5.11 -19.19
C ILE A 173 5.85 -3.89 -19.93
N ASN A 174 5.05 -4.13 -20.99
CA ASN A 174 4.39 -3.07 -21.74
C ASN A 174 3.36 -2.33 -20.88
N ALA A 175 2.64 -3.03 -20.01
CA ALA A 175 1.69 -2.44 -19.07
C ALA A 175 2.36 -1.60 -17.99
N LEU A 176 3.61 -1.87 -17.61
CA LEU A 176 4.40 -0.98 -16.78
C LEU A 176 4.81 0.28 -17.55
N GLY A 177 5.38 0.08 -18.74
CA GLY A 177 5.94 1.15 -19.56
C GLY A 177 4.90 2.18 -20.03
N LYS A 178 3.64 1.79 -20.24
CA LYS A 178 2.61 2.72 -20.73
C LYS A 178 2.31 3.90 -19.80
N PHE A 179 2.62 3.76 -18.50
CA PHE A 179 2.43 4.81 -17.51
C PHE A 179 3.61 5.80 -17.44
N LEU A 180 4.69 5.58 -18.21
CA LEU A 180 5.80 6.52 -18.26
C LEU A 180 5.36 7.88 -18.81
N LEU A 181 5.80 8.94 -18.13
CA LEU A 181 5.52 10.32 -18.49
C LEU A 181 6.72 10.91 -19.21
N LYS A 182 6.71 10.89 -20.55
CA LYS A 182 7.84 11.35 -21.37
C LYS A 182 8.13 12.85 -21.24
N ASN A 183 7.14 13.63 -20.83
CA ASN A 183 7.28 15.07 -20.58
C ASN A 183 7.89 15.36 -19.19
N GLU A 184 7.95 14.36 -18.31
CA GLU A 184 8.50 14.48 -16.97
C GLU A 184 9.88 13.84 -16.91
N GLY A 185 10.74 14.36 -16.03
CA GLY A 185 12.07 13.82 -15.81
C GLY A 185 12.07 12.45 -15.12
N GLN A 186 13.24 11.82 -15.06
CA GLN A 186 13.43 10.54 -14.35
C GLN A 186 13.21 10.67 -12.84
N ASP A 187 13.38 11.88 -12.28
CA ASP A 187 13.21 12.16 -10.84
C ASP A 187 11.74 12.26 -10.44
N HIS A 188 10.81 12.32 -11.41
CA HIS A 188 9.39 12.29 -11.11
C HIS A 188 9.03 10.97 -10.40
N PRO A 189 8.31 10.98 -9.27
CA PRO A 189 8.11 9.78 -8.43
C PRO A 189 7.57 8.56 -9.18
N LEU A 190 6.64 8.78 -10.12
CA LEU A 190 6.08 7.72 -10.95
C LEU A 190 7.11 7.16 -11.93
N ASN A 191 7.87 8.02 -12.62
CA ASN A 191 8.87 7.60 -13.59
C ASN A 191 10.01 6.86 -12.88
N ALA A 192 10.51 7.42 -11.76
CA ALA A 192 11.55 6.81 -10.95
C ALA A 192 11.17 5.36 -10.55
N LEU A 193 9.93 5.14 -10.09
CA LEU A 193 9.45 3.83 -9.68
C LEU A 193 9.34 2.86 -10.88
N ILE A 194 8.74 3.27 -11.99
CA ILE A 194 8.60 2.41 -13.17
C ILE A 194 9.97 2.07 -13.77
N LEU A 195 10.87 3.06 -13.86
CA LEU A 195 12.21 2.88 -14.41
C LEU A 195 13.08 1.99 -13.52
N ASP A 196 12.93 2.04 -12.19
CA ASP A 196 13.60 1.10 -11.26
C ASP A 196 13.10 -0.33 -11.48
N ILE A 197 11.79 -0.53 -11.61
CA ILE A 197 11.21 -1.85 -11.91
C ILE A 197 11.75 -2.36 -13.25
N LEU A 198 11.71 -1.55 -14.31
CA LEU A 198 12.21 -1.93 -15.63
C LEU A 198 13.72 -2.22 -15.63
N ASP A 199 14.52 -1.48 -14.86
CA ASP A 199 15.95 -1.74 -14.70
C ASP A 199 16.20 -3.10 -14.06
N ARG A 200 15.47 -3.46 -13.00
CA ARG A 200 15.55 -4.79 -12.39
C ARG A 200 15.13 -5.89 -13.37
N LEU A 201 14.02 -5.69 -14.08
CA LEU A 201 13.52 -6.66 -15.05
C LEU A 201 14.49 -6.85 -16.23
N SER A 202 15.26 -5.81 -16.59
CA SER A 202 16.35 -5.91 -17.58
C SER A 202 17.57 -6.72 -17.11
N GLN A 203 17.52 -7.25 -15.88
CA GLN A 203 18.53 -8.13 -15.31
C GLN A 203 18.00 -9.56 -15.09
N ILE A 204 16.75 -9.86 -15.51
CA ILE A 204 16.21 -11.22 -15.49
C ILE A 204 17.12 -12.17 -16.28
N GLY A 205 17.45 -13.33 -15.70
CA GLY A 205 18.29 -14.33 -16.35
C GLY A 205 19.79 -14.05 -16.25
N ARG A 206 20.21 -13.08 -15.43
CA ARG A 206 21.64 -12.79 -15.19
C ARG A 206 22.39 -13.97 -14.58
N TYR A 207 21.75 -14.71 -13.66
CA TYR A 207 22.38 -15.86 -13.00
C TYR A 207 22.06 -17.18 -13.71
N TYR A 208 20.84 -17.29 -14.24
CA TYR A 208 20.34 -18.49 -14.92
C TYR A 208 19.78 -18.09 -16.29
N PRO A 209 20.65 -17.97 -17.31
CA PRO A 209 20.25 -17.50 -18.62
C PRO A 209 19.36 -18.55 -19.29
N GLU A 210 18.15 -18.14 -19.64
CA GLU A 210 17.17 -18.91 -20.38
C GLU A 210 16.73 -18.05 -21.58
N PRO A 211 16.42 -18.66 -22.74
CA PRO A 211 16.05 -17.91 -23.93
C PRO A 211 14.84 -16.99 -23.68
N ASP A 212 13.84 -17.48 -22.94
CA ASP A 212 12.63 -16.72 -22.60
C ASP A 212 12.95 -15.52 -21.70
N LYS A 213 13.85 -15.70 -20.73
CA LYS A 213 14.32 -14.64 -19.82
C LYS A 213 15.07 -13.55 -20.57
N ASN A 214 15.90 -13.91 -21.54
CA ASN A 214 16.63 -12.96 -22.38
C ASN A 214 15.68 -12.07 -23.19
N ILE A 215 14.60 -12.64 -23.74
CA ILE A 215 13.58 -11.88 -24.49
C ILE A 215 12.91 -10.85 -23.57
N LEU A 216 12.53 -11.25 -22.35
CA LEU A 216 11.90 -10.37 -21.36
C LEU A 216 12.86 -9.25 -20.92
N SER A 217 14.10 -9.61 -20.63
CA SER A 217 15.17 -8.68 -20.29
C SER A 217 15.39 -7.63 -21.39
N GLN A 218 15.45 -8.08 -22.65
CA GLN A 218 15.60 -7.20 -23.81
C GLN A 218 14.39 -6.28 -24.00
N GLN A 219 13.18 -6.77 -23.75
CA GLN A 219 11.97 -5.94 -23.85
C GLN A 219 11.96 -4.85 -22.76
N ALA A 220 12.28 -5.21 -21.51
CA ALA A 220 12.36 -4.24 -20.41
C ALA A 220 13.41 -3.16 -20.68
N PHE A 221 14.59 -3.56 -21.19
CA PHE A 221 15.62 -2.64 -21.64
C PHE A 221 15.12 -1.73 -22.77
N SER A 222 14.44 -2.27 -23.77
CA SER A 222 13.96 -1.51 -24.94
C SER A 222 12.95 -0.43 -24.55
N VAL A 223 12.00 -0.76 -23.66
CA VAL A 223 11.04 0.21 -23.11
C VAL A 223 11.76 1.32 -22.36
N ARG A 224 12.71 0.96 -21.48
CA ARG A 224 13.51 1.93 -20.72
C ARG A 224 14.34 2.83 -21.64
N TYR A 225 14.96 2.25 -22.67
CA TYR A 225 15.74 2.98 -23.65
C TYR A 225 14.88 3.97 -24.46
N ALA A 226 13.67 3.56 -24.87
CA ALA A 226 12.72 4.43 -25.58
C ALA A 226 12.26 5.65 -24.75
N TYR A 227 12.33 5.57 -23.41
CA TYR A 227 12.08 6.71 -22.54
C TYR A 227 13.26 7.71 -22.51
N PHE A 228 14.49 7.21 -22.38
CA PHE A 228 15.69 8.06 -22.25
C PHE A 228 16.16 8.67 -23.58
N ASP A 229 15.93 7.98 -24.70
CA ASP A 229 16.34 8.43 -26.01
C ASP A 229 15.38 9.51 -26.55
N LYS A 230 15.89 10.72 -26.74
CA LYS A 230 15.11 11.85 -27.29
C LYS A 230 14.67 11.62 -28.73
N THR A 231 15.33 10.70 -29.45
CA THR A 231 15.06 10.40 -30.86
C THR A 231 14.02 9.29 -31.06
N ARG A 232 13.67 8.56 -29.98
CA ARG A 232 12.70 7.46 -30.02
C ARG A 232 11.45 7.83 -29.26
N ASP A 233 10.33 7.24 -29.65
CA ASP A 233 9.07 7.33 -28.92
C ASP A 233 8.73 6.03 -28.21
N LEU A 234 7.86 6.10 -27.19
CA LEU A 234 7.41 4.89 -26.49
C LEU A 234 6.67 3.91 -27.42
N VAL A 235 6.07 4.42 -28.50
CA VAL A 235 5.43 3.61 -29.56
C VAL A 235 6.42 2.68 -30.28
N ASP A 236 7.73 2.99 -30.25
CA ASP A 236 8.76 2.15 -30.85
C ASP A 236 9.01 0.86 -30.05
N ALA A 237 8.62 0.85 -28.77
CA ALA A 237 8.83 -0.29 -27.86
C ALA A 237 7.51 -0.90 -27.34
N ILE A 238 6.43 -0.12 -27.28
CA ILE A 238 5.13 -0.50 -26.73
C ILE A 238 4.07 -0.35 -27.82
N PRO A 239 3.17 -1.33 -28.00
CA PRO A 239 2.05 -1.22 -28.93
C PRO A 239 1.21 0.04 -28.68
N GLU A 240 0.96 0.82 -29.73
CA GLU A 240 0.20 2.08 -29.68
C GLU A 240 -1.16 1.98 -28.96
N PRO A 241 -1.97 0.90 -29.08
CA PRO A 241 -3.24 0.79 -28.36
C PRO A 241 -3.10 0.88 -26.83
N LEU A 242 -1.95 0.50 -26.27
CA LEU A 242 -1.69 0.60 -24.83
C LEU A 242 -1.31 2.01 -24.38
N LEU A 243 -0.88 2.87 -25.30
CA LEU A 243 -0.40 4.22 -25.03
C LEU A 243 -1.50 5.28 -25.13
N VAL A 244 -2.70 4.89 -25.57
CA VAL A 244 -3.86 5.77 -25.62
C VAL A 244 -4.17 6.29 -24.21
N ARG A 245 -4.12 7.61 -24.06
CA ARG A 245 -4.47 8.31 -22.81
C ARG A 245 -5.94 8.68 -22.82
N VAL A 246 -6.68 8.11 -21.88
CA VAL A 246 -8.09 8.46 -21.63
C VAL A 246 -8.12 9.17 -20.28
N PRO A 247 -8.66 10.39 -20.20
CA PRO A 247 -8.73 11.09 -18.94
C PRO A 247 -9.60 10.33 -17.94
N ASP A 248 -9.18 10.32 -16.67
CA ASP A 248 -9.95 9.76 -15.57
C ASP A 248 -11.37 10.34 -15.57
N ARG A 249 -12.35 9.46 -15.72
CA ARG A 249 -13.74 9.79 -15.42
C ARG A 249 -13.81 9.80 -13.90
N LEU A 250 -13.57 10.98 -13.32
CA LEU A 250 -13.65 11.23 -11.88
C LEU A 250 -14.75 10.36 -11.28
N GLY A 251 -14.33 9.42 -10.42
CA GLY A 251 -15.26 8.52 -9.75
C GLY A 251 -16.38 9.30 -9.07
N VAL A 252 -17.53 8.67 -8.89
CA VAL A 252 -18.70 9.30 -8.25
C VAL A 252 -18.25 9.96 -6.94
N PRO A 253 -18.46 11.27 -6.74
CA PRO A 253 -18.15 11.91 -5.48
C PRO A 253 -19.16 11.49 -4.41
N PRO A 254 -18.81 11.55 -3.11
CA PRO A 254 -19.80 11.42 -2.05
C PRO A 254 -20.68 12.69 -1.96
N GLU A 255 -21.73 12.67 -1.13
CA GLU A 255 -22.60 13.82 -0.92
C GLU A 255 -21.81 15.04 -0.40
N GLU A 256 -22.32 16.25 -0.65
CA GLU A 256 -21.61 17.50 -0.34
C GLU A 256 -21.25 17.62 1.15
N ASP A 257 -22.13 17.17 2.04
CA ASP A 257 -21.92 17.19 3.49
C ASP A 257 -20.79 16.25 3.92
N TYR A 258 -20.67 15.08 3.28
CA TYR A 258 -19.56 14.16 3.48
C TYR A 258 -18.25 14.78 2.96
N GLN A 259 -18.28 15.48 1.82
CA GLN A 259 -17.09 16.17 1.31
C GLN A 259 -16.59 17.24 2.29
N GLU A 260 -17.50 18.04 2.87
CA GLU A 260 -17.15 19.00 3.91
C GLU A 260 -16.55 18.32 5.15
N LEU A 261 -17.15 17.20 5.57
CA LEU A 261 -16.67 16.42 6.70
C LEU A 261 -15.26 15.87 6.44
N ALA A 262 -15.00 15.37 5.23
CA ALA A 262 -13.70 14.88 4.79
C ALA A 262 -12.66 16.01 4.75
N LYS A 263 -13.01 17.18 4.23
CA LYS A 263 -12.15 18.39 4.25
C LYS A 263 -11.81 18.80 5.69
N LYS A 264 -12.82 18.95 6.55
CA LYS A 264 -12.64 19.26 7.98
C LYS A 264 -11.73 18.24 8.68
N ARG A 265 -11.80 16.96 8.30
CA ARG A 265 -10.92 15.90 8.84
C ARG A 265 -9.47 16.05 8.36
N LYS A 266 -9.25 16.34 7.08
CA LYS A 266 -7.91 16.58 6.52
C LYS A 266 -7.26 17.85 7.12
N GLU A 267 -8.06 18.86 7.43
CA GLU A 267 -7.61 20.12 8.03
C GLU A 267 -7.27 20.02 9.53
N ARG A 268 -7.78 19.01 10.25
CA ARG A 268 -7.43 18.76 11.65
C ARG A 268 -5.94 18.47 11.76
N ARG A 269 -5.16 19.54 11.96
CA ARG A 269 -3.72 19.52 12.09
C ARG A 269 -3.30 18.56 13.18
N ARG A 270 -2.38 17.67 12.81
CA ARG A 270 -1.58 16.92 13.76
C ARG A 270 -0.43 17.82 14.21
N ASP A 271 -0.14 17.84 15.51
CA ASP A 271 1.05 18.50 16.04
C ASP A 271 2.32 17.79 15.54
N ALA A 272 3.51 18.36 15.80
CA ALA A 272 4.80 17.76 15.44
C ALA A 272 5.05 16.37 16.06
N ARG A 273 4.14 15.89 16.92
CA ARG A 273 4.15 14.59 17.58
C ARG A 273 3.02 13.67 17.09
N GLY A 274 2.31 14.04 16.03
CA GLY A 274 1.24 13.24 15.42
C GLY A 274 -0.10 13.23 16.15
N ARG A 275 -0.26 14.04 17.21
CA ARG A 275 -1.52 14.16 17.98
C ARG A 275 -2.43 15.21 17.36
N PHE A 276 -3.73 14.93 17.37
CA PHE A 276 -4.73 15.91 16.96
C PHE A 276 -4.69 17.12 17.90
N VAL A 277 -4.48 18.30 17.33
CA VAL A 277 -4.62 19.56 18.07
C VAL A 277 -6.12 19.79 18.27
N LYS A 278 -6.57 19.89 19.53
CA LYS A 278 -7.94 20.38 19.80
C LYS A 278 -8.03 21.82 19.33
N GLU A 279 -8.93 22.10 18.39
CA GLU A 279 -9.33 23.47 18.09
C GLU A 279 -9.82 24.11 19.39
N LYS A 280 -9.26 25.28 19.72
CA LYS A 280 -9.81 26.09 20.82
C LYS A 280 -11.18 26.58 20.38
N PRO A 281 -12.20 26.52 21.26
CA PRO A 281 -13.53 27.03 20.98
C PRO A 281 -13.50 28.54 20.73
#